data_AF-A0A3B5M304-F1
#
_entry.id   AF-A0A3B5M304-F1
#
_cell.length_a   1.000
_cell.length_b   1.000
_cell.length_c   1.000
_cell.angle_alpha   90.00
_cell.angle_beta   90.00
_cell.angle_gamma   90.00
#
_symmetry.space_group_name_H-M   'P 1'
#
loop_
_entity.id
_entity.type
_entity.pdbx_description
1 polymer ?
#
loop_
_entity_poly.entity_id
_entity_poly.type
_entity_poly.pdbx_seq_one_letter_code
_entity_poly.pdbx_strand_id
1 'polypeptide(L)'
;PGGGEKGGTAGGPSEECGRNKETQQRRAGANATWNSIHNAVVSVFQKKDLGENELYTLNEGVRQLLKTELGSFFTEYLQNQLLTKGMVILRDKIRFYEEAVGLFGRHVGFLLL
;
A
#
# COMPACT_ATOMS: atom_id res chain seq x y z
N PRO A 1 -53.20 56.30 -8.17
CA PRO A 1 -52.33 56.46 -6.97
C PRO A 1 -52.08 55.11 -6.28
N GLY A 2 -50.91 54.50 -6.25
CA GLY A 2 -49.55 54.87 -6.64
C GLY A 2 -48.58 54.01 -5.80
N GLY A 3 -47.57 53.41 -6.44
CA GLY A 3 -46.32 52.90 -5.85
C GLY A 3 -46.39 51.56 -5.08
N GLY A 4 -45.46 50.62 -5.22
CA GLY A 4 -44.19 50.60 -5.92
C GLY A 4 -43.50 49.24 -5.70
N GLU A 5 -42.64 48.88 -6.64
CA GLU A 5 -41.94 47.60 -6.79
C GLU A 5 -40.70 47.50 -5.89
N LYS A 6 -40.27 46.27 -5.56
CA LYS A 6 -38.88 45.75 -5.51
C LYS A 6 -38.91 44.39 -4.78
N GLY A 7 -38.40 43.27 -5.33
CA GLY A 7 -37.13 43.09 -6.02
C GLY A 7 -36.21 42.32 -5.06
N GLY A 8 -36.00 41.02 -5.31
CA GLY A 8 -35.36 40.09 -4.38
C GLY A 8 -33.85 40.30 -4.19
N THR A 9 -33.23 39.46 -3.36
CA THR A 9 -31.85 38.98 -3.52
C THR A 9 -31.65 37.73 -2.65
N ALA A 10 -31.11 36.70 -3.29
CA ALA A 10 -30.63 35.47 -2.69
C ALA A 10 -29.34 35.72 -1.88
N GLY A 11 -29.18 34.99 -0.79
CA GLY A 11 -27.92 34.82 -0.08
C GLY A 11 -28.18 34.16 1.27
N GLY A 12 -27.68 32.98 1.63
CA GLY A 12 -26.84 32.00 0.98
C GLY A 12 -26.29 31.12 2.12
N PRO A 13 -26.61 29.83 2.23
CA PRO A 13 -25.93 28.96 3.20
C PRO A 13 -24.65 28.43 2.53
N SER A 14 -23.67 29.31 2.35
CA SER A 14 -22.41 28.99 1.67
C SER A 14 -21.23 28.92 2.64
N GLU A 15 -21.38 28.29 3.81
CA GLU A 15 -20.22 27.99 4.68
C GLU A 15 -20.19 26.55 5.22
N GLU A 16 -21.25 25.75 5.07
CA GLU A 16 -21.25 24.37 5.57
C GLU A 16 -20.86 23.30 4.53
N CYS A 17 -20.75 23.68 3.24
CA CYS A 17 -20.38 22.74 2.17
C CYS A 17 -18.86 22.49 2.09
N GLY A 18 -18.01 23.40 2.58
CA GLY A 18 -16.55 23.29 2.47
C GLY A 18 -15.92 22.30 3.45
N ARG A 19 -16.45 22.24 4.68
CA ARG A 19 -15.84 21.51 5.80
C ARG A 19 -15.93 19.99 5.65
N ASN A 20 -17.01 19.50 5.03
CA ASN A 20 -17.25 18.08 4.77
C ASN A 20 -16.47 17.59 3.54
N LYS A 21 -16.34 18.41 2.49
CA LYS A 21 -15.54 18.06 1.30
C LYS A 21 -14.07 17.92 1.64
N GLU A 22 -13.51 18.82 2.46
CA GLU A 22 -12.10 18.76 2.84
C GLU A 22 -11.78 17.53 3.71
N THR A 23 -12.61 17.23 4.71
CA THR A 23 -12.40 16.05 5.57
C THR A 23 -12.60 14.74 4.80
N GLN A 24 -13.56 14.69 3.88
CA GLN A 24 -13.78 13.53 3.01
C GLN A 24 -12.66 13.36 1.98
N GLN A 25 -12.11 14.45 1.45
CA GLN A 25 -10.97 14.43 0.53
C GLN A 25 -9.66 14.05 1.24
N ARG A 26 -9.45 14.50 2.48
CA ARG A 26 -8.32 14.07 3.32
C ARG A 26 -8.38 12.57 3.61
N ARG A 27 -9.56 12.01 3.93
CA ARG A 27 -9.74 10.56 4.13
C ARG A 27 -9.56 9.77 2.82
N ALA A 28 -10.11 10.25 1.71
CA ALA A 28 -9.94 9.60 0.41
C ALA A 28 -8.47 9.58 -0.04
N GLY A 29 -7.73 10.67 0.19
CA GLY A 29 -6.30 10.77 -0.10
C GLY A 29 -5.45 9.81 0.74
N ALA A 30 -5.70 9.73 2.05
CA ALA A 30 -5.00 8.79 2.92
C ALA A 30 -5.22 7.33 2.50
N ASN A 31 -6.44 7.00 2.07
CA ASN A 31 -6.78 5.64 1.63
C ASN A 31 -6.15 5.29 0.27
N ALA A 32 -6.04 6.25 -0.65
CA ALA A 32 -5.34 6.08 -1.91
C ALA A 32 -3.84 5.84 -1.70
N THR A 33 -3.21 6.62 -0.81
CA THR A 33 -1.80 6.44 -0.43
C THR A 33 -1.57 5.06 0.20
N TRP A 34 -2.46 4.60 1.09
CA TRP A 34 -2.39 3.26 1.67
C TRP A 34 -2.41 2.14 0.61
N ASN A 35 -3.38 2.19 -0.30
CA ASN A 35 -3.53 1.15 -1.33
C ASN A 35 -2.31 1.12 -2.27
N SER A 36 -1.75 2.28 -2.59
CA SER A 36 -0.53 2.38 -3.39
C SER A 36 0.66 1.71 -2.68
N ILE A 37 0.88 2.04 -1.41
CA ILE A 37 1.95 1.45 -0.59
C ILE A 37 1.78 -0.06 -0.47
N HIS A 38 0.57 -0.53 -0.18
CA HIS A 38 0.27 -1.96 -0.03
C HIS A 38 0.59 -2.74 -1.31
N ASN A 39 0.13 -2.28 -2.47
CA ASN A 39 0.35 -2.94 -3.75
C ASN A 39 1.84 -2.96 -4.17
N ALA A 40 2.55 -1.85 -3.95
CA ALA A 40 3.97 -1.75 -4.26
C ALA A 40 4.79 -2.71 -3.39
N VAL A 41 4.47 -2.75 -2.09
CA VAL A 41 5.10 -3.65 -1.14
C VAL A 41 4.86 -5.13 -1.51
N VAL A 42 3.62 -5.51 -1.88
CA VAL A 42 3.32 -6.87 -2.37
C VAL A 42 4.12 -7.21 -3.63
N SER A 43 4.27 -6.26 -4.56
CA SER A 43 5.02 -6.46 -5.81
C SER A 43 6.51 -6.77 -5.56
N VAL A 44 7.13 -6.09 -4.59
CA VAL A 44 8.51 -6.40 -4.15
C VAL A 44 8.62 -7.84 -3.65
N PHE A 45 7.68 -8.28 -2.80
CA PHE A 45 7.69 -9.66 -2.30
C PHE A 45 7.42 -10.70 -3.39
N GLN A 46 6.75 -10.31 -4.47
CA GLN A 46 6.50 -11.16 -5.65
C GLN A 46 7.65 -11.17 -6.66
N LYS A 47 8.82 -10.57 -6.36
CA LYS A 47 9.95 -10.44 -7.32
C LYS A 47 9.58 -9.72 -8.62
N LYS A 48 8.58 -8.82 -8.59
CA LYS A 48 8.36 -7.91 -9.71
C LYS A 48 9.33 -6.76 -9.60
N ASP A 49 9.97 -6.40 -10.72
CA ASP A 49 10.73 -5.16 -10.79
C ASP A 49 9.81 -3.98 -10.52
N LEU A 50 10.26 -3.09 -9.65
CA LEU A 50 9.62 -1.79 -9.47
C LEU A 50 10.00 -0.92 -10.67
N GLY A 51 9.02 -0.22 -11.23
CA GLY A 51 9.25 0.74 -12.30
C GLY A 51 10.18 1.88 -11.87
N GLU A 52 10.59 2.68 -12.84
CA GLU A 52 11.47 3.83 -12.59
C GLU A 52 10.83 4.76 -11.54
N ASN A 53 11.61 5.15 -10.52
CA ASN A 53 11.18 5.98 -9.40
C ASN A 53 10.08 5.40 -8.48
N GLU A 54 9.54 4.20 -8.75
CA GLU A 54 8.53 3.60 -7.87
C GLU A 54 9.07 3.27 -6.49
N LEU A 55 10.34 2.88 -6.40
CA LEU A 55 11.01 2.64 -5.11
C LEU A 55 11.13 3.93 -4.28
N TYR A 56 11.38 5.06 -4.94
CA TYR A 56 11.43 6.37 -4.28
C TYR A 56 10.03 6.78 -3.78
N THR A 57 9.03 6.69 -4.66
CA THR A 57 7.63 6.99 -4.33
C THR A 57 7.11 6.12 -3.19
N LEU A 58 7.45 4.83 -3.20
CA LEU A 58 7.11 3.90 -2.13
C LEU A 58 7.75 4.33 -0.80
N ASN A 59 9.05 4.63 -0.81
CA ASN A 59 9.75 5.06 0.40
C ASN A 59 9.15 6.34 1.00
N GLU A 60 8.80 7.30 0.15
CA GLU A 60 8.18 8.54 0.62
C GLU A 60 6.75 8.31 1.14
N GLY A 61 5.95 7.49 0.45
CA GLY A 61 4.64 7.07 0.91
C GLY A 61 4.71 6.40 2.29
N VAL A 62 5.67 5.50 2.49
CA VAL A 62 5.90 4.87 3.80
C VAL A 62 6.26 5.90 4.86
N ARG A 63 7.18 6.85 4.59
CA ARG A 63 7.53 7.92 5.54
C ARG A 63 6.33 8.77 5.92
N GLN A 64 5.47 9.10 4.96
CA GLN A 64 4.25 9.87 5.23
C GLN A 64 3.25 9.07 6.05
N LEU A 65 3.02 7.79 5.71
CA LEU A 65 2.12 6.91 6.44
C LEU A 65 2.54 6.73 7.90
N LEU A 66 3.85 6.58 8.17
CA LEU A 66 4.40 6.45 9.52
C LEU A 66 4.20 7.69 10.40
N LYS A 67 4.00 8.88 9.80
CA LYS A 67 3.69 10.12 10.54
C LYS A 67 2.21 10.23 10.92
N THR A 68 1.36 9.35 10.40
CA THR A 68 -0.08 9.33 10.71
C THR A 68 -0.39 8.37 11.85
N GLU A 69 -1.61 8.44 12.40
CA GLU A 69 -2.13 7.48 13.38
C GLU A 69 -2.16 6.02 12.85
N LEU A 70 -2.11 5.84 11.52
CA LEU A 70 -2.04 4.52 10.88
C LEU A 70 -0.62 3.92 10.86
N GLY A 71 0.39 4.68 11.28
CA GLY A 71 1.79 4.25 11.25
C GLY A 71 2.04 3.01 12.11
N SER A 72 1.49 2.96 13.33
CA SER A 72 1.62 1.80 14.22
C SER A 72 0.97 0.55 13.64
N PHE A 73 -0.26 0.65 13.14
CA PHE A 73 -0.96 -0.43 12.45
C PHE A 73 -0.20 -0.94 11.22
N PHE A 74 0.39 -0.02 10.43
CA PHE A 74 1.21 -0.39 9.28
C PHE A 74 2.47 -1.16 9.71
N THR A 75 3.19 -0.69 10.72
CA THR A 75 4.38 -1.39 11.21
C THR A 75 4.07 -2.78 11.73
N GLU A 76 2.95 -2.94 12.44
CA GLU A 76 2.49 -4.23 12.95
C GLU A 76 2.08 -5.17 11.81
N TYR A 77 1.37 -4.68 10.80
CA TYR A 77 1.02 -5.46 9.61
C TYR A 77 2.28 -5.91 8.85
N LEU A 78 3.25 -5.02 8.66
CA LEU A 78 4.50 -5.34 7.97
C LEU A 78 5.27 -6.45 8.72
N GLN A 79 5.39 -6.34 10.04
CA GLN A 79 6.09 -7.31 10.87
C GLN A 79 5.37 -8.66 10.95
N ASN A 80 4.08 -8.64 11.30
CA ASN A 80 3.35 -9.84 11.69
C ASN A 80 2.69 -10.57 10.52
N GLN A 81 2.46 -9.89 9.39
CA GLN A 81 1.89 -10.52 8.21
C GLN A 81 2.95 -10.65 7.13
N LEU A 82 3.58 -9.54 6.76
CA LEU A 82 4.26 -9.50 5.48
C LEU A 82 5.68 -10.07 5.54
N LEU A 83 6.47 -9.66 6.51
CA LEU A 83 7.80 -10.22 6.75
C LEU A 83 7.72 -11.69 7.14
N THR A 84 6.77 -12.07 8.00
CA THR A 84 6.54 -13.47 8.37
C THR A 84 6.22 -14.32 7.14
N LYS A 85 5.27 -13.91 6.28
CA LYS A 85 4.92 -14.64 5.06
C LYS A 85 6.09 -14.68 4.06
N GLY A 86 6.80 -13.57 3.88
CA GLY A 86 7.98 -13.49 3.01
C GLY A 86 9.09 -14.46 3.46
N MET A 87 9.36 -14.53 4.76
CA MET A 87 10.35 -15.44 5.34
C MET A 87 9.96 -16.92 5.20
N VAL A 88 8.67 -17.25 5.33
CA VAL A 88 8.17 -18.62 5.08
C VAL A 88 8.38 -18.99 3.61
N ILE A 89 7.97 -18.13 2.68
CA ILE A 89 8.17 -18.35 1.23
C ILE A 89 9.65 -18.55 0.90
N LEU A 90 10.53 -17.71 1.47
CA LEU A 90 11.96 -17.82 1.21
C LEU A 90 12.54 -19.14 1.76
N ARG A 91 12.17 -19.53 2.97
CA ARG A 91 12.57 -20.80 3.58
C ARG A 91 12.13 -21.99 2.73
N ASP A 92 10.88 -21.97 2.27
CA ASP A 92 10.33 -23.05 1.43
C ASP A 92 11.03 -23.09 0.07
N LYS A 93 11.36 -21.92 -0.50
CA LYS A 93 12.15 -21.82 -1.73
C LYS A 93 13.56 -22.42 -1.56
N ILE A 94 14.25 -22.10 -0.47
CA ILE A 94 15.58 -22.65 -0.16
C ILE A 94 15.51 -24.16 -0.01
N ARG A 95 14.56 -24.66 0.81
CA ARG A 95 14.37 -26.10 1.03
C ARG A 95 14.08 -26.84 -0.28
N PHE A 96 13.22 -26.28 -1.14
CA PHE A 96 12.94 -26.85 -2.45
C PHE A 96 14.21 -27.00 -3.30
N TYR A 97 15.10 -26.02 -3.32
CA TYR A 97 16.35 -26.11 -4.06
C TYR A 97 17.32 -27.12 -3.44
N GLU A 98 17.43 -27.18 -2.11
CA GLU A 98 18.26 -28.17 -1.41
C GLU A 98 17.77 -29.60 -1.66
N GLU A 99 16.46 -29.83 -1.62
CA GLU A 99 15.84 -31.12 -1.94
C GLU A 99 16.05 -31.50 -3.41
N ALA A 100 15.88 -30.55 -4.35
CA ALA A 100 16.14 -30.78 -5.77
C ALA A 100 17.61 -31.15 -6.04
N VAL A 101 18.56 -30.45 -5.40
CA VAL A 101 19.99 -30.73 -5.52
C VAL A 101 20.35 -32.06 -4.84
N GLY A 102 19.77 -32.37 -3.68
CA GLY A 102 19.99 -33.62 -2.96
C GLY A 102 19.45 -34.84 -3.73
N LEU A 103 18.31 -34.71 -4.40
CA LEU A 103 17.75 -35.72 -5.28
C LEU A 103 18.61 -35.93 -6.53
N PHE A 104 19.04 -34.84 -7.19
CA PHE A 104 19.95 -34.93 -8.32
C PHE A 104 21.28 -35.57 -7.90
N GLY A 105 21.89 -35.11 -6.81
CA GLY A 105 23.17 -35.64 -6.30
C GLY A 105 23.11 -37.13 -5.92
N ARG A 106 22.01 -37.60 -5.32
CA ARG A 106 21.83 -39.03 -5.03
C ARG A 106 21.61 -39.88 -6.29
N HIS A 107 20.92 -39.36 -7.31
CA HIS A 107 20.71 -40.10 -8.55
C HIS A 107 21.99 -40.18 -9.40
N VAL A 108 22.77 -39.10 -9.51
CA VAL A 108 24.04 -39.15 -10.25
C VAL A 108 25.09 -39.98 -9.50
N GLY A 109 25.10 -39.92 -8.15
CA GLY A 109 25.97 -40.77 -7.32
C GLY A 109 25.66 -42.27 -7.44
N PHE A 110 24.42 -42.65 -7.73
CA PHE A 110 24.02 -44.03 -8.02
C PHE A 110 24.33 -44.50 -9.45
N LEU A 111 24.53 -43.57 -10.39
CA LEU A 111 24.86 -43.86 -11.79
C LEU A 111 26.38 -43.92 -12.06
N LEU A 112 27.21 -43.52 -11.08
CA LEU A 112 28.67 -43.50 -11.16
C LEU A 112 29.35 -44.59 -10.31
N LEU A 113 28.57 -45.52 -9.72
CA LEU A 113 29.05 -46.70 -8.98
C LEU A 113 28.66 -47.98 -9.71
#